data_AF-A0A4Y2NCW1-F1
#
_entry.id   AF-A0A4Y2NCW1-F1
#
_cell.length_a   1.000
_cell.length_b   1.000
_cell.length_c   1.000
_cell.angle_alpha   90.00
_cell.angle_beta   90.00
_cell.angle_gamma   90.00
#
_symmetry.space_group_name_H-M   'P 1'
#
loop_
_entity.id
_entity.type
_entity.pdbx_description
1 polymer ?
#
loop_
_entity_poly.entity_id
_entity_poly.type
_entity_poly.pdbx_seq_one_letter_code
_entity_poly.pdbx_strand_id
1 'polypeptide(L)'
;MGSQNELVNIHSDSQFSIEAIKSVEPKSEFVKKIKEKIYGSRRLVSLTWVKAHAGNPSNERADRQAKLVTTMGQYLDLPVPYSYAKLKIKHFIIYE
;
A
#
# COMPACT_ATOMS: atom_id res chain seq x y z
N MET A 1 -20.29 -16.62 5.98
CA MET A 1 -19.30 -15.84 6.78
C MET A 1 -18.13 -15.47 5.88
N GLY A 2 -18.20 -14.33 5.19
CA GLY A 2 -17.17 -13.91 4.23
C GLY A 2 -15.93 -13.30 4.91
N SER A 3 -14.77 -13.58 4.34
CA SER A 3 -13.40 -13.33 4.84
C SER A 3 -13.13 -11.94 5.43
N GLN A 4 -13.38 -11.76 6.73
CA GLN A 4 -13.01 -10.53 7.48
C GLN A 4 -11.51 -10.44 7.82
N ASN A 5 -10.68 -11.38 7.35
CA ASN A 5 -9.26 -11.51 7.71
C ASN A 5 -8.31 -11.69 6.50
N GLU A 6 -8.59 -11.04 5.36
CA GLU A 6 -7.60 -11.03 4.27
C GLU A 6 -6.43 -10.09 4.62
N LEU A 7 -5.23 -10.67 4.74
CA LEU A 7 -3.99 -9.96 4.99
C LEU A 7 -3.54 -9.19 3.74
N VAL A 8 -3.32 -7.88 3.90
CA VAL A 8 -2.70 -7.03 2.90
C VAL A 8 -1.24 -6.78 3.31
N ASN A 9 -0.31 -7.27 2.50
CA ASN A 9 1.11 -7.02 2.69
C ASN A 9 1.53 -5.79 1.88
N ILE A 10 2.04 -4.77 2.57
CA ILE A 10 2.64 -3.57 1.98
C ILE A 10 4.16 -3.70 2.14
N HIS A 11 4.86 -3.66 1.00
CA HIS A 11 6.31 -3.68 0.94
C HIS A 11 6.82 -2.27 0.65
N SER A 12 7.79 -1.79 1.43
CA SER A 12 8.45 -0.51 1.19
C SER A 12 9.93 -0.64 1.49
N ASP A 13 10.75 0.05 0.71
CA ASP A 13 12.19 0.18 0.93
C ASP A 13 12.58 1.34 1.86
N SER A 14 11.64 2.24 2.13
CA SER A 14 11.82 3.34 3.06
C SER A 14 11.60 2.90 4.51
N GLN A 15 12.70 2.64 5.22
CA GLN A 15 12.68 2.34 6.66
C GLN A 15 12.01 3.48 7.44
N PHE A 16 12.35 4.72 7.11
CA PHE A 16 11.79 5.92 7.75
C PHE A 16 10.26 5.97 7.63
N SER A 17 9.71 5.65 6.46
CA SER A 17 8.25 5.64 6.25
C SER A 17 7.57 4.55 7.07
N ILE A 18 8.18 3.35 7.15
CA ILE A 18 7.66 2.24 7.95
C ILE A 18 7.66 2.61 9.44
N GLU A 19 8.76 3.18 9.94
CA GLU A 19 8.88 3.62 11.33
C GLU A 19 7.89 4.72 11.66
N ALA A 20 7.71 5.70 10.76
CA ALA A 20 6.74 6.77 10.95
C ALA A 20 5.30 6.24 11.05
N ILE A 21 4.94 5.23 10.25
CA ILE A 21 3.59 4.63 10.33
C ILE A 21 3.44 3.77 11.60
N LYS A 22 4.51 3.08 12.02
CA LYS A 22 4.51 2.24 13.24
C LYS A 22 4.60 3.05 14.54
N SER A 23 5.05 4.31 14.49
CA SER A 23 5.18 5.14 15.68
C SER A 23 3.82 5.28 16.38
N VAL A 24 3.80 5.25 17.71
CA VAL A 24 2.55 5.41 18.48
C VAL A 24 1.94 6.78 18.19
N GLU A 25 2.77 7.81 18.32
CA GLU A 25 2.38 9.20 18.08
C GLU A 25 2.87 9.66 16.68
N PRO A 26 1.96 9.96 15.74
CA PRO A 26 2.34 10.47 14.44
C PRO A 26 2.80 11.94 14.55
N LYS A 27 4.01 12.23 14.07
CA LYS A 27 4.58 13.60 14.08
C LYS A 27 4.04 14.52 12.97
N SER A 28 3.31 13.96 12.01
CA SER A 28 2.79 14.69 10.85
C SER A 28 1.33 14.31 10.62
N GLU A 29 0.53 15.32 10.26
CA GLU A 29 -0.86 15.15 9.84
C GLU A 29 -1.00 14.18 8.65
N PHE A 30 0.02 14.13 7.78
CA PHE A 30 0.04 13.18 6.68
C PHE A 30 0.11 11.72 7.17
N VAL A 31 1.00 11.43 8.12
CA VAL A 31 1.13 10.10 8.72
C VAL A 31 -0.16 9.73 9.47
N LYS A 32 -0.76 10.68 10.19
CA LYS A 32 -2.04 10.47 10.88
C LYS A 32 -3.14 10.03 9.90
N LYS A 33 -3.31 10.73 8.78
CA LYS A 33 -4.29 10.37 7.73
C LYS A 33 -4.03 8.99 7.12
N ILE A 34 -2.77 8.61 6.93
CA ILE A 34 -2.41 7.27 6.46
C ILE A 34 -2.84 6.21 7.48
N LYS A 35 -2.53 6.42 8.76
CA LYS A 35 -2.91 5.50 9.83
C LYS A 35 -4.43 5.36 9.94
N GLU A 36 -5.17 6.46 9.88
CA GLU A 36 -6.65 6.44 9.87
C GLU A 36 -7.21 5.61 8.70
N LYS A 37 -6.64 5.74 7.49
CA LYS A 37 -7.02 4.90 6.34
C LYS A 37 -6.70 3.42 6.56
N ILE A 38 -5.54 3.10 7.14
CA ILE A 38 -5.14 1.72 7.46
C ILE A 38 -6.10 1.11 8.48
N TYR A 39 -6.35 1.79 9.60
CA TYR A 39 -7.26 1.30 10.64
C TYR A 39 -8.72 1.25 10.17
N GLY A 40 -9.14 2.20 9.33
CA GLY A 40 -10.49 2.23 8.74
C GLY A 40 -10.73 1.17 7.66
N SER A 41 -9.69 0.51 7.15
CA SER A 41 -9.79 -0.43 6.03
C SER A 41 -10.50 -1.75 6.36
N ARG A 42 -10.74 -2.03 7.65
CA ARG A 42 -11.27 -3.31 8.16
C ARG A 42 -10.45 -4.53 7.71
N ARG A 43 -9.16 -4.34 7.42
CA ARG A 43 -8.23 -5.39 6.97
C ARG A 43 -7.03 -5.48 7.89
N LEU A 44 -6.45 -6.67 7.94
CA LEU A 44 -5.13 -6.85 8.53
C LEU A 44 -4.10 -6.31 7.52
N VAL A 45 -3.32 -5.32 7.95
CA VAL A 45 -2.26 -4.72 7.13
C VAL A 45 -0.91 -5.05 7.75
N SER A 46 -0.04 -5.69 6.99
CA SER A 46 1.35 -5.94 7.34
C SER A 46 2.26 -4.99 6.58
N LEU A 47 3.24 -4.40 7.27
CA LEU A 47 4.25 -3.51 6.71
C LEU A 47 5.62 -4.18 6.80
N THR A 48 6.17 -4.54 5.63
CA THR A 48 7.45 -5.25 5.50
C THR A 48 8.47 -4.36 4.81
N TRP A 49 9.65 -4.24 5.42
CA TRP A 49 10.78 -3.59 4.77
C TRP A 49 11.37 -4.50 3.70
N VAL A 50 11.66 -3.94 2.53
CA VAL A 50 12.37 -4.64 1.44
C VAL A 50 13.61 -3.85 1.05
N LYS A 51 14.69 -4.54 0.69
CA LYS A 51 15.90 -3.87 0.24
C LYS A 51 15.72 -3.34 -1.18
N ALA A 52 15.99 -2.05 -1.39
CA ALA A 52 16.05 -1.45 -2.72
C ALA A 52 17.15 -2.13 -3.56
N HIS A 53 16.91 -2.26 -4.88
CA HIS A 53 17.88 -2.80 -5.84
C HIS A 53 18.42 -4.21 -5.52
N ALA A 54 17.63 -5.02 -4.81
CA ALA A 54 17.98 -6.41 -4.47
C ALA A 54 17.35 -7.44 -5.42
N GLY A 55 16.90 -7.02 -6.62
CA GLY A 55 16.23 -7.90 -7.57
C GLY A 55 14.76 -8.20 -7.21
N ASN A 56 14.12 -7.41 -6.34
CA ASN A 56 12.69 -7.55 -6.06
C ASN A 56 11.88 -6.86 -7.18
N PRO A 57 11.22 -7.62 -8.08
CA PRO A 57 10.59 -7.03 -9.25
C PRO A 57 9.46 -6.04 -8.89
N SER A 58 8.80 -6.26 -7.76
CA SER A 58 7.71 -5.39 -7.31
C SER A 58 8.23 -4.04 -6.82
N ASN A 59 9.34 -4.02 -6.06
CA ASN A 59 9.97 -2.77 -5.62
C ASN A 59 10.55 -2.00 -6.82
N GLU A 60 11.27 -2.70 -7.71
CA GLU A 60 11.88 -2.07 -8.88
C GLU A 60 10.85 -1.45 -9.83
N ARG A 61 9.67 -2.09 -9.97
CA ARG A 61 8.54 -1.52 -10.70
C ARG A 61 8.00 -0.27 -10.02
N ALA A 62 7.83 -0.30 -8.69
CA ALA A 62 7.37 0.86 -7.93
C ALA A 62 8.37 2.03 -8.05
N ASP A 63 9.67 1.78 -7.93
CA ASP A 63 10.73 2.79 -8.06
C ASP A 63 10.76 3.41 -9.45
N ARG A 64 10.67 2.56 -10.50
CA ARG A 64 10.62 3.05 -11.88
C ARG A 64 9.41 3.95 -12.08
N GLN A 65 8.25 3.55 -11.57
CA GLN A 65 7.03 4.33 -11.69
C GLN A 65 7.14 5.67 -10.96
N ALA A 66 7.66 5.68 -9.73
CA ALA A 66 7.89 6.91 -8.97
C ALA A 66 8.84 7.87 -9.70
N LYS A 67 9.96 7.34 -10.23
CA LYS A 67 10.91 8.13 -11.05
C LYS A 67 10.24 8.73 -12.28
N LEU A 68 9.45 7.95 -13.01
CA LEU A 68 8.72 8.45 -14.19
C LEU A 68 7.79 9.61 -13.84
N VAL A 69 7.03 9.52 -12.73
CA VAL A 69 6.16 10.60 -12.26
C VAL A 69 6.97 11.85 -11.91
N THR A 70 8.08 11.71 -11.19
CA THR A 70 8.93 12.86 -10.81
C THR A 70 9.59 13.52 -12.04
N THR A 71 9.99 12.74 -13.04
CA THR A 71 10.64 13.26 -14.25
C THR A 71 9.64 13.89 -15.23
N MET A 72 8.46 13.29 -15.40
CA MET A 72 7.45 13.78 -16.36
C MET A 72 6.54 14.85 -15.75
N GLY A 73 6.52 15.01 -14.42
CA GLY A 73 5.64 15.95 -13.72
C GLY A 73 4.14 15.61 -13.85
N GLN A 74 3.81 14.45 -14.40
CA GLN A 74 2.45 14.04 -14.70
C GLN A 74 2.00 13.00 -13.67
N TYR A 75 0.87 13.27 -13.00
CA TYR A 75 0.20 12.28 -12.16
C TYR A 75 -0.22 11.11 -13.06
N LEU A 76 0.43 9.96 -12.88
CA LEU A 76 0.05 8.74 -13.57
C LEU A 76 -1.15 8.18 -12.80
N ASP A 77 -2.34 8.27 -13.41
CA ASP A 77 -3.55 7.61 -12.90
C ASP A 77 -3.35 6.10 -13.00
N LEU A 78 -2.73 5.55 -11.97
CA LEU A 78 -2.41 4.13 -11.92
C LEU A 78 -3.72 3.36 -11.76
N PRO A 79 -3.97 2.34 -12.59
CA PRO A 79 -5.12 1.48 -12.40
C PRO A 79 -5.02 0.86 -11.00
N VAL A 80 -6.18 0.71 -10.36
CA VAL A 80 -6.24 0.11 -9.03
C VAL A 80 -5.50 -1.24 -9.02
N PRO A 81 -4.75 -1.56 -7.95
CA PRO A 81 -4.00 -2.80 -7.89
C PRO A 81 -4.87 -4.01 -8.22
N TYR A 82 -4.33 -4.98 -8.96
CA TYR A 82 -5.08 -6.17 -9.37
C TYR A 82 -5.71 -6.92 -8.17
N SER A 83 -5.01 -6.95 -7.03
CA SER A 83 -5.54 -7.51 -5.78
C SER A 83 -6.81 -6.81 -5.32
N TYR A 84 -6.87 -5.48 -5.42
CA TYR A 84 -8.06 -4.68 -5.11
C TYR A 84 -9.19 -4.93 -6.11
N ALA A 85 -8.89 -5.00 -7.41
CA ALA A 85 -9.89 -5.31 -8.43
C ALA A 85 -10.49 -6.71 -8.22
N LYS A 86 -9.64 -7.73 -8.04
CA LYS A 86 -10.05 -9.11 -7.77
C LYS A 86 -10.89 -9.22 -6.50
N LEU A 87 -10.52 -8.47 -5.47
CA LEU A 87 -11.29 -8.37 -4.25
C LEU A 87 -12.69 -7.81 -4.50
N LYS A 88 -12.79 -6.67 -5.17
CA LYS A 88 -14.08 -6.01 -5.45
C LYS A 88 -15.03 -6.93 -6.20
N ILE A 89 -14.49 -7.67 -7.17
CA ILE A 89 -15.25 -8.69 -7.92
C ILE A 89 -15.74 -9.81 -6.99
N LYS A 90 -14.87 -10.36 -6.12
CA LYS A 90 -15.30 -11.37 -5.14
C LYS A 90 -16.37 -10.85 -4.18
N HIS A 91 -16.23 -9.63 -3.70
CA HIS A 91 -17.22 -9.03 -2.81
C HIS A 91 -18.56 -8.84 -3.52
N PHE A 92 -18.55 -8.44 -4.80
CA PHE A 92 -19.77 -8.36 -5.59
C PHE A 92 -20.44 -9.72 -5.75
N ILE A 93 -19.68 -10.78 -6.04
CA ILE A 93 -20.22 -12.14 -6.25
C ILE A 93 -20.74 -12.81 -4.96
N ILE A 94 -20.19 -12.46 -3.79
CA ILE A 94 -20.53 -13.13 -2.52
C ILE A 94 -21.70 -12.46 -1.79
N TYR A 95 -21.95 -11.18 -2.06
CA TYR A 95 -22.89 -10.36 -1.28
C TYR A 95 -24.06 -9.78 -2.09
N GLU A 96 -24.16 -10.12 -3.39
CA GLU A 96 -25.37 -10.04 -4.23
C GLU A 96 -25.82 -11.47 -4.56
#